data_AF-A0A160VEQ1-F1
#
_entry.id   AF-A0A160VEQ1-F1
#
_cell.length_a   1.000
_cell.length_b   1.000
_cell.length_c   1.000
_cell.angle_alpha   90.00
_cell.angle_beta   90.00
_cell.angle_gamma   90.00
#
_symmetry.space_group_name_H-M   'P 1'
#
loop_
_entity.id
_entity.type
_entity.pdbx_description
1 polymer ?
#
loop_
_entity_poly.entity_id
_entity_poly.type
_entity_poly.pdbx_seq_one_letter_code
_entity_poly.pdbx_strand_id
1 'polypeptide(L)'
;MNNEQLKKFTIFSDLTDDELNHFGDALKEVQMEKGQQFITEGEEGDCIYLLLEGEVQINQALTLSMNKSESDNREKAILKLSSDVNPLFGEMSMFNEGDRRTANVRAETACVLVKLDKSDLYNICEKNPNIGFKVMRNLGRIISGNLIKANQNVLKLTTAFSLILER
;
A
#
# COMPACT_ATOMS: atom_id res chain seq x y z
N MET A 1 10.68 11.68 13.42
CA MET A 1 9.39 10.96 13.38
C MET A 1 8.80 10.88 14.77
N ASN A 2 7.51 11.15 14.98
CA ASN A 2 6.86 11.00 16.28
C ASN A 2 6.16 9.63 16.38
N ASN A 3 6.39 8.87 17.46
CA ASN A 3 5.76 7.57 17.67
C ASN A 3 4.23 7.65 17.68
N GLU A 4 3.65 8.75 18.20
CA GLU A 4 2.20 8.95 18.19
C GLU A 4 1.61 9.06 16.77
N GLN A 5 2.40 9.53 15.80
CA GLN A 5 1.99 9.55 14.41
C GLN A 5 2.12 8.15 13.78
N LEU A 6 3.17 7.40 14.11
CA LEU A 6 3.37 6.03 13.60
C LEU A 6 2.28 5.07 14.08
N LYS A 7 1.85 5.16 15.35
CA LYS A 7 0.76 4.33 15.92
C LYS A 7 -0.57 4.44 15.18
N LYS A 8 -0.80 5.51 14.42
CA LYS A 8 -2.02 5.67 13.60
C LYS A 8 -2.06 4.73 12.40
N PHE A 9 -0.91 4.26 11.93
CA PHE A 9 -0.83 3.31 10.84
C PHE A 9 -1.05 1.89 11.35
N THR A 10 -1.97 1.16 10.73
CA THR A 10 -2.36 -0.19 11.16
C THR A 10 -1.17 -1.14 11.33
N ILE A 11 -0.13 -1.05 10.49
CA ILE A 11 1.08 -1.89 10.61
C ILE A 11 1.74 -1.78 11.99
N PHE A 12 1.69 -0.59 12.60
CA PHE A 12 2.27 -0.27 13.91
C PHE A 12 1.24 -0.29 15.04
N SER A 13 0.00 -0.69 14.78
CA SER A 13 -1.01 -0.85 15.83
C SER A 13 -0.53 -1.89 16.86
N ASP A 14 -0.82 -1.69 18.14
CA ASP A 14 -0.40 -2.57 19.24
C ASP A 14 1.12 -2.58 19.60
N LEU A 15 1.95 -1.76 18.93
CA LEU A 15 3.35 -1.59 19.32
C LEU A 15 3.49 -0.54 20.43
N THR A 16 4.35 -0.81 21.41
CA THR A 16 4.74 0.16 22.44
C THR A 16 5.72 1.18 21.87
N ASP A 17 5.95 2.29 22.59
CA ASP A 17 6.95 3.27 22.18
C ASP A 17 8.36 2.67 22.12
N ASP A 18 8.71 1.81 23.07
CA ASP A 18 9.99 1.10 23.07
C ASP A 18 10.12 0.18 21.85
N GLU A 19 9.05 -0.53 21.49
CA GLU A 19 9.02 -1.38 20.29
C GLU A 19 9.14 -0.55 19.00
N LEU A 20 8.50 0.62 18.94
CA LEU A 20 8.60 1.53 17.79
C LEU A 20 10.00 2.12 17.62
N ASN A 21 10.72 2.33 18.71
CA ASN A 21 12.09 2.86 18.64
C ASN A 21 13.05 1.93 17.88
N HIS A 22 12.75 0.63 17.77
CA HIS A 22 13.52 -0.30 16.92
C HIS A 22 13.42 0.01 15.42
N PHE A 23 12.41 0.75 14.99
CA PHE A 23 12.22 1.14 13.59
C PHE A 23 12.90 2.48 13.25
N GLY A 24 13.40 3.22 14.24
CA GLY A 24 13.86 4.60 14.07
C GLY A 24 14.86 4.79 12.93
N ASP A 25 15.89 3.95 12.86
CA ASP A 25 16.92 4.04 11.82
C ASP A 25 16.47 3.50 10.46
N ALA A 26 15.49 2.59 10.44
CA ALA A 26 14.96 1.96 9.23
C ALA A 26 13.92 2.83 8.50
N LEU A 27 13.22 3.70 9.23
CA LEU A 27 12.21 4.59 8.67
C LEU A 27 12.86 5.81 8.03
N LYS A 28 12.73 5.95 6.71
CA LYS A 28 13.26 7.09 5.96
C LYS A 28 12.15 8.01 5.53
N GLU A 29 12.24 9.29 5.90
CA GLU A 29 11.33 10.30 5.40
C GLU A 29 11.63 10.60 3.92
N VAL A 30 10.58 10.70 3.11
CA VAL A 30 10.68 10.96 1.67
C VAL A 30 9.66 12.03 1.30
N GLN A 31 10.10 13.06 0.59
CA GLN A 31 9.25 14.11 0.07
C GLN A 31 8.93 13.85 -1.40
N MET A 32 7.67 14.10 -1.78
CA MET A 32 7.20 13.94 -3.14
C MET A 32 6.51 15.22 -3.60
N GLU A 33 6.90 15.71 -4.77
CA GLU A 33 6.26 16.85 -5.39
C GLU A 33 4.92 16.45 -6.01
N LYS A 34 4.02 17.43 -6.18
CA LYS A 34 2.76 17.21 -6.87
C LYS A 34 3.01 16.60 -8.24
N GLY A 35 2.34 15.48 -8.51
CA GLY A 35 2.41 14.76 -9.76
C GLY A 35 3.57 13.77 -9.86
N GLN A 36 4.41 13.62 -8.83
CA GLN A 36 5.46 12.62 -8.79
C GLN A 36 4.88 11.22 -8.52
N GLN A 37 5.26 10.26 -9.34
CA GLN A 37 4.94 8.84 -9.14
C GLN A 37 6.05 8.19 -8.30
N PHE A 38 5.67 7.46 -7.26
CA PHE A 38 6.63 6.80 -6.35
C PHE A 38 6.43 5.30 -6.24
N ILE A 39 5.33 4.78 -6.81
CA ILE A 39 5.13 3.36 -7.09
C ILE A 39 4.67 3.23 -8.54
N THR A 40 5.34 2.40 -9.31
CA THR A 40 4.97 2.08 -10.69
C THR A 40 4.48 0.64 -10.77
N GLU A 41 3.31 0.44 -11.37
CA GLU A 41 2.72 -0.88 -11.57
C GLU A 41 3.66 -1.77 -12.40
N GLY A 42 3.82 -3.02 -11.96
CA GLY A 42 4.71 -3.98 -12.60
C GLY A 42 6.19 -3.77 -12.29
N GLU A 43 6.63 -2.77 -11.53
CA GLU A 43 8.02 -2.78 -11.04
C GLU A 43 8.17 -3.78 -9.89
N GLU A 44 9.38 -4.24 -9.61
CA GLU A 44 9.63 -5.03 -8.40
C GLU A 44 9.38 -4.15 -7.16
N GLY A 45 8.79 -4.74 -6.12
CA GLY A 45 8.48 -4.01 -4.90
C GLY A 45 9.25 -4.50 -3.69
N ASP A 46 10.15 -3.66 -3.19
CA ASP A 46 11.10 -3.97 -2.11
C ASP A 46 10.90 -3.12 -0.85
N CYS A 47 9.83 -2.33 -0.80
CA CYS A 47 9.57 -1.39 0.30
C CYS A 47 8.08 -1.05 0.41
N ILE A 48 7.68 -0.55 1.58
CA ILE A 48 6.38 0.07 1.82
C ILE A 48 6.51 1.58 2.02
N TYR A 49 5.41 2.27 1.78
CA TYR A 49 5.28 3.70 2.03
C TYR A 49 4.09 4.00 2.95
N LEU A 50 4.29 4.89 3.91
CA LEU A 50 3.27 5.41 4.83
C LEU A 50 3.05 6.90 4.51
N LEU A 51 1.83 7.32 4.23
CA LEU A 51 1.54 8.73 3.90
C LEU A 51 1.32 9.56 5.17
N LEU A 52 2.27 10.43 5.49
CA LEU A 52 2.17 11.32 6.66
C LEU A 52 1.35 12.57 6.37
N GLU A 53 1.54 13.14 5.17
CA GLU A 53 0.91 14.39 4.76
C GLU A 53 0.66 14.38 3.25
N GLY A 54 -0.45 14.99 2.84
CA GLY A 54 -0.83 15.18 1.44
C GLY A 54 -1.90 14.23 0.95
N GLU A 55 -2.09 14.22 -0.36
CA GLU A 55 -3.06 13.40 -1.07
C GLU A 55 -2.37 12.64 -2.20
N VAL A 56 -2.82 11.42 -2.43
CA VAL A 56 -2.30 10.55 -3.49
C VAL A 56 -3.43 9.95 -4.32
N GLN A 57 -3.09 9.58 -5.54
CA GLN A 57 -3.93 8.84 -6.47
C GLN A 57 -3.32 7.46 -6.72
N ILE A 58 -4.14 6.42 -6.60
CA ILE A 58 -3.82 5.05 -7.04
C ILE A 58 -4.49 4.79 -8.37
N ASN A 59 -3.73 4.29 -9.33
CA ASN A 59 -4.21 3.88 -10.65
C ASN A 59 -3.84 2.43 -10.93
N GLN A 60 -4.83 1.56 -11.13
CA GLN A 60 -4.64 0.14 -11.46
C GLN A 60 -5.27 -0.20 -12.80
N ALA A 61 -4.57 -0.92 -13.67
CA ALA A 61 -5.14 -1.45 -14.91
C ALA A 61 -6.19 -2.54 -14.60
N LEU A 62 -7.41 -2.41 -15.14
CA LEU A 62 -8.53 -3.34 -14.88
C LEU A 62 -8.67 -4.44 -15.93
N THR A 63 -7.89 -4.40 -17.00
CA THR A 63 -7.95 -5.37 -18.08
C THR A 63 -6.73 -6.28 -18.07
N LEU A 64 -6.96 -7.59 -18.22
CA LEU A 64 -5.89 -8.54 -18.54
C LEU A 64 -5.43 -8.20 -19.96
N SER A 65 -4.33 -7.45 -20.07
CA SER A 65 -3.84 -6.97 -21.36
C SER A 65 -3.42 -8.16 -22.23
N MET A 66 -4.33 -8.63 -23.09
CA MET A 66 -4.02 -9.64 -24.11
C MET A 66 -3.14 -9.06 -25.24
N ASN A 67 -2.97 -7.74 -25.30
CA ASN A 67 -2.05 -7.05 -26.21
C ASN A 67 -1.55 -5.76 -25.56
N LYS A 68 -0.36 -5.81 -24.92
CA LYS A 68 0.33 -4.63 -24.38
C LYS A 68 0.79 -3.71 -25.51
N SER A 69 -0.11 -2.86 -25.99
CA SER A 69 0.30 -1.61 -26.66
C SER A 69 0.41 -0.53 -25.58
N GLU A 70 1.46 0.31 -25.65
CA GLU A 70 1.81 1.33 -24.65
C GLU A 70 0.72 2.39 -24.39
N SER A 71 -0.39 2.34 -25.12
CA SER A 71 -1.49 3.31 -25.07
C SER A 71 -2.82 2.71 -24.57
N ASP A 72 -2.84 1.54 -23.93
CA ASP A 72 -4.09 0.97 -23.42
C ASP A 72 -4.54 1.67 -22.12
N ASN A 73 -5.11 2.86 -22.27
CA ASN A 73 -5.74 3.63 -21.19
C ASN A 73 -7.19 3.17 -20.93
N ARG A 74 -7.57 1.99 -21.45
CA ARG A 74 -8.91 1.43 -21.33
C ARG A 74 -9.05 0.82 -19.93
N GLU A 75 -9.72 1.58 -19.07
CA GLU A 75 -10.21 1.19 -17.75
C GLU A 75 -9.13 1.09 -16.67
N LYS A 76 -8.80 2.24 -16.09
CA LYS A 76 -8.04 2.33 -14.84
C LYS A 76 -8.99 2.53 -13.67
N ALA A 77 -8.90 1.70 -12.64
CA ALA A 77 -9.49 2.04 -11.36
C ALA A 77 -8.70 3.20 -10.75
N ILE A 78 -9.41 4.25 -10.36
CA ILE A 78 -8.84 5.43 -9.72
C ILE A 78 -9.36 5.50 -8.31
N LEU A 79 -8.45 5.50 -7.34
CA LEU A 79 -8.75 5.76 -5.93
C LEU A 79 -7.91 6.94 -5.46
N LYS A 80 -8.56 7.93 -4.81
CA LYS A 80 -7.85 9.03 -4.14
C LYS A 80 -7.86 8.80 -2.64
N LEU A 81 -6.71 8.97 -2.01
CA LEU A 81 -6.53 8.80 -0.57
C LEU A 81 -5.75 9.99 -0.02
N SER A 82 -6.16 10.45 1.15
CA SER A 82 -5.53 11.53 1.91
C SER A 82 -4.81 10.98 3.15
N SER A 83 -3.94 11.79 3.75
CA SER A 83 -3.20 11.40 4.96
C SER A 83 -4.09 11.22 6.21
N ASP A 84 -5.32 11.72 6.20
CA ASP A 84 -6.31 11.60 7.29
C ASP A 84 -6.65 10.13 7.64
N VAL A 85 -6.65 9.25 6.64
CA VAL A 85 -6.89 7.81 6.81
C VAL A 85 -5.62 7.00 7.06
N ASN A 86 -4.45 7.66 7.13
CA ASN A 86 -3.13 7.05 7.36
C ASN A 86 -2.86 5.85 6.42
N PRO A 87 -2.94 6.04 5.09
CA PRO A 87 -2.84 4.94 4.16
C PRO A 87 -1.40 4.39 4.08
N LEU A 88 -1.31 3.08 3.85
CA LEU A 88 -0.08 2.35 3.61
C LEU A 88 -0.12 1.78 2.20
N PHE A 89 1.01 1.84 1.50
CA PHE A 89 1.16 1.37 0.13
C PHE A 89 2.30 0.38 -0.01
N GLY A 90 2.17 -0.53 -0.96
CA GLY A 90 3.24 -1.44 -1.35
C GLY A 90 3.35 -2.70 -0.48
N GLU A 91 2.37 -2.95 0.40
CA GLU A 91 2.33 -4.14 1.26
C GLU A 91 2.26 -5.44 0.48
N MET A 92 1.64 -5.41 -0.70
CA MET A 92 1.40 -6.62 -1.50
C MET A 92 2.69 -7.28 -1.98
N SER A 93 3.78 -6.51 -2.17
CA SER A 93 5.06 -7.03 -2.63
C SER A 93 6.00 -7.46 -1.49
N MET A 94 5.53 -7.42 -0.25
CA MET A 94 6.38 -7.69 0.91
C MET A 94 6.57 -9.18 1.19
N PHE A 95 5.69 -10.06 0.70
CA PHE A 95 5.63 -11.44 1.20
C PHE A 95 6.34 -12.48 0.33
N ASN A 96 6.35 -12.35 -1.00
CA ASN A 96 7.11 -13.26 -1.86
C ASN A 96 8.31 -12.55 -2.51
N GLU A 97 9.28 -13.34 -2.95
CA GLU A 97 10.42 -12.83 -3.73
C GLU A 97 9.99 -12.51 -5.16
N GLY A 98 10.47 -11.38 -5.68
CA GLY A 98 10.14 -10.93 -7.03
C GLY A 98 8.70 -10.45 -7.23
N ASP A 99 7.92 -10.27 -6.15
CA ASP A 99 6.57 -9.72 -6.26
C ASP A 99 6.61 -8.31 -6.87
N ARG A 100 5.72 -8.11 -7.84
CA ARG A 100 5.63 -6.86 -8.59
C ARG A 100 4.54 -5.96 -7.99
N ARG A 101 4.73 -4.65 -8.09
CA ARG A 101 3.73 -3.64 -7.71
C ARG A 101 2.44 -3.88 -8.49
N THR A 102 1.31 -3.88 -7.79
CA THR A 102 -0.01 -4.21 -8.35
C THR A 102 -0.79 -3.01 -8.87
N ALA A 103 -0.28 -1.79 -8.64
CA ALA A 103 -0.87 -0.52 -9.07
C ALA A 103 0.18 0.59 -9.07
N ASN A 104 -0.10 1.69 -9.78
CA ASN A 104 0.66 2.92 -9.71
C ASN A 104 0.18 3.77 -8.54
N VAL A 105 1.09 4.52 -7.90
CA VAL A 105 0.74 5.52 -6.88
C VAL A 105 1.48 6.83 -7.13
N ARG A 106 0.71 7.92 -7.21
CA ARG A 106 1.18 9.25 -7.57
C ARG A 106 0.71 10.29 -6.57
N ALA A 107 1.55 11.26 -6.25
CA ALA A 107 1.20 12.40 -5.42
C ALA A 107 0.25 13.37 -6.16
N GLU A 108 -0.87 13.75 -5.55
CA GLU A 108 -1.82 14.76 -6.05
C GLU A 108 -1.53 16.15 -5.48
N THR A 109 -0.90 16.20 -4.31
CA THR A 109 -0.34 17.39 -3.65
C THR A 109 1.14 17.17 -3.36
N ALA A 110 1.84 18.16 -2.79
CA ALA A 110 3.08 17.87 -2.09
C ALA A 110 2.78 16.85 -0.97
N CYS A 111 3.61 15.82 -0.85
CA CYS A 111 3.42 14.75 0.12
C CYS A 111 4.68 14.51 0.93
N VAL A 112 4.48 14.15 2.20
CA VAL A 112 5.52 13.61 3.07
C VAL A 112 5.18 12.15 3.35
N LEU A 113 6.13 11.26 3.05
CA LEU A 113 5.97 9.82 3.24
C LEU A 113 7.09 9.28 4.15
N VAL A 114 6.83 8.11 4.71
CA VAL A 114 7.87 7.27 5.30
C VAL A 114 8.05 6.03 4.46
N LYS A 115 9.28 5.78 4.03
CA LYS A 115 9.71 4.54 3.38
C LYS A 115 10.26 3.58 4.42
N LEU A 116 9.87 2.32 4.32
CA LEU A 116 10.46 1.21 5.06
C LEU A 116 10.82 0.09 4.09
N ASP A 117 12.10 -0.24 4.01
CA ASP A 117 12.59 -1.30 3.13
C ASP A 117 12.27 -2.69 3.69
N LYS A 118 12.01 -3.63 2.79
CA LYS A 118 11.67 -5.03 3.11
C LYS A 118 12.77 -5.69 3.92
N SER A 119 14.03 -5.51 3.52
CA SER A 119 15.17 -6.05 4.26
C SER A 119 15.21 -5.56 5.71
N ASP A 120 14.95 -4.27 5.93
CA ASP A 120 15.00 -3.67 7.27
C ASP A 120 13.83 -4.14 8.13
N LEU A 121 12.62 -4.17 7.56
CA LEU A 121 11.43 -4.72 8.24
C LEU A 121 11.67 -6.16 8.70
N TYR A 122 12.16 -7.02 7.80
CA TYR A 122 12.41 -8.42 8.09
C TYR A 122 13.51 -8.59 9.15
N ASN A 123 14.62 -7.85 9.03
CA ASN A 123 15.70 -7.85 10.01
C ASN A 123 15.23 -7.43 11.42
N ILE A 124 14.34 -6.44 11.53
CA ILE A 124 13.74 -6.03 12.81
C ILE A 124 12.88 -7.17 13.37
N CYS A 125 12.07 -7.81 12.53
CA CYS A 125 11.19 -8.91 12.92
C CYS A 125 11.96 -10.16 13.37
N GLU A 126 13.06 -10.48 12.69
CA GLU A 126 13.94 -11.60 13.04
C GLU A 126 14.65 -11.37 14.37
N LYS A 127 15.16 -10.15 14.59
CA LYS A 127 15.81 -9.78 15.86
C LYS A 127 14.85 -9.67 17.03
N ASN A 128 13.58 -9.34 16.75
CA ASN A 128 12.56 -9.11 17.77
C ASN A 128 11.27 -9.86 17.43
N PRO A 129 11.18 -11.18 17.70
CA PRO A 129 10.06 -12.01 17.28
C PRO A 129 8.68 -11.54 17.78
N ASN A 130 8.60 -10.90 18.95
CA ASN A 130 7.36 -10.32 19.47
C ASN A 130 6.88 -9.14 18.60
N ILE A 131 7.80 -8.23 18.26
CA ILE A 131 7.53 -7.14 17.31
C ILE A 131 7.11 -7.72 15.96
N GLY A 132 7.86 -8.71 15.47
CA GLY A 132 7.56 -9.40 14.22
C GLY A 132 6.15 -10.01 14.20
N PHE A 133 5.75 -10.70 15.27
CA PHE A 133 4.40 -11.25 15.38
C PHE A 133 3.32 -10.16 15.27
N LYS A 134 3.46 -9.04 16.00
CA LYS A 134 2.50 -7.93 15.97
C LYS A 134 2.40 -7.32 14.58
N VAL A 135 3.55 -6.99 13.98
CA VAL A 135 3.64 -6.36 12.65
C VAL A 135 3.07 -7.27 11.57
N MET A 136 3.45 -8.56 11.55
CA MET A 136 2.95 -9.51 10.56
C MET A 136 1.44 -9.76 10.72
N ARG A 137 0.96 -9.84 11.96
CA ARG A 137 -0.49 -9.91 12.25
C ARG A 137 -1.21 -8.68 11.70
N ASN A 138 -0.64 -7.50 11.86
CA ASN A 138 -1.24 -6.25 11.38
C ASN A 138 -1.24 -6.15 9.86
N LEU A 139 -0.16 -6.54 9.19
CA LEU A 139 -0.14 -6.66 7.73
C LEU A 139 -1.18 -7.68 7.24
N GLY A 140 -1.31 -8.83 7.92
CA GLY A 140 -2.35 -9.82 7.62
C GLY A 140 -3.77 -9.23 7.72
N ARG A 141 -4.04 -8.39 8.72
CA ARG A 141 -5.31 -7.66 8.85
C ARG A 141 -5.55 -6.70 7.67
N ILE A 142 -4.53 -5.95 7.27
CA ILE A 142 -4.61 -5.01 6.13
C ILE A 142 -4.96 -5.78 4.85
N ILE A 143 -4.20 -6.83 4.53
CA ILE A 143 -4.36 -7.62 3.31
C ILE A 143 -5.71 -8.33 3.30
N SER A 144 -6.11 -8.94 4.42
CA SER A 144 -7.43 -9.59 4.54
C SER A 144 -8.57 -8.59 4.32
N GLY A 145 -8.47 -7.38 4.89
CA GLY A 145 -9.43 -6.30 4.65
C GLY A 145 -9.49 -5.88 3.18
N ASN A 146 -8.34 -5.78 2.51
CA ASN A 146 -8.26 -5.46 1.09
C ASN A 146 -8.87 -6.58 0.21
N LEU A 147 -8.65 -7.84 0.55
CA LEU A 147 -9.24 -8.99 -0.14
C LEU A 147 -10.78 -9.02 0.00
N ILE A 148 -11.31 -8.73 1.19
CA ILE A 148 -12.76 -8.62 1.42
C ILE A 148 -13.36 -7.52 0.55
N LYS A 149 -12.73 -6.34 0.50
CA LYS A 149 -13.16 -5.22 -0.36
C LYS A 149 -13.12 -5.60 -1.84
N ALA A 150 -12.06 -6.29 -2.28
CA ALA A 150 -11.93 -6.77 -3.65
C ALA A 150 -13.07 -7.74 -4.02
N ASN A 151 -13.36 -8.72 -3.16
CA ASN A 151 -14.47 -9.65 -3.35
C ASN A 151 -15.83 -8.93 -3.43
N GLN A 152 -16.06 -7.94 -2.56
CA GLN A 152 -17.28 -7.11 -2.62
C GLN A 152 -17.40 -6.34 -3.94
N ASN A 153 -16.29 -5.82 -4.47
CA ASN A 153 -16.29 -5.13 -5.75
C ASN A 153 -16.63 -6.10 -6.90
N VAL A 154 -16.05 -7.30 -6.91
CA VAL A 154 -16.38 -8.33 -7.92
C VAL A 154 -17.88 -8.68 -7.89
N LEU A 155 -18.47 -8.84 -6.71
CA LEU A 155 -19.90 -9.09 -6.56
C LEU A 155 -20.74 -7.93 -7.13
N LYS A 156 -20.42 -6.69 -6.77
CA LYS A 156 -21.12 -5.49 -7.28
C LYS A 156 -21.09 -5.41 -8.80
N LEU A 157 -19.92 -5.63 -9.42
CA LEU A 157 -19.78 -5.63 -10.88
C LEU A 157 -20.60 -6.76 -11.52
N THR A 158 -20.53 -7.98 -10.96
CA THR A 158 -21.25 -9.15 -11.49
C THR A 158 -22.76 -8.96 -11.42
N THR A 159 -23.27 -8.42 -10.30
CA THR A 159 -24.70 -8.08 -10.17
C THR A 159 -25.13 -7.03 -11.17
N ALA A 160 -24.34 -5.96 -11.33
CA ALA A 160 -24.65 -4.91 -12.32
C ALA A 160 -24.69 -5.49 -13.75
N PHE A 161 -23.76 -6.38 -14.09
CA PHE A 161 -23.72 -7.05 -15.39
C PHE A 161 -24.93 -7.97 -15.61
N SER A 162 -25.31 -8.78 -14.61
CA SER A 162 -26.52 -9.64 -14.69
C SER A 162 -27.78 -8.83 -14.97
N LEU A 163 -27.95 -7.71 -14.26
CA LEU A 163 -29.10 -6.81 -14.45
C LEU A 163 -29.16 -6.17 -15.84
N ILE A 164 -28.01 -5.98 -16.49
CA ILE A 164 -27.94 -5.45 -17.86
C ILE A 164 -28.31 -6.53 -18.88
N LEU A 165 -27.85 -7.78 -18.69
CA LEU A 165 -28.12 -8.89 -19.59
C LEU A 165 -29.57 -9.42 -19.53
N GLU A 166 -30.27 -9.18 -18.42
CA GLU A 166 -31.68 -9.54 -18.24
C GLU A 166 -32.66 -8.57 -18.93
N ARG A 167 -32.18 -7.49 -19.55
CA ARG A 167 -32.97 -6.52 -20.33
C ARG A 167 -32.82 -6.74 -21.83
#